data_AF-A0A955SIS5-F1
#
_entry.id   AF-A0A955SIS5-F1
#
_cell.length_a   1.000
_cell.length_b   1.000
_cell.length_c   1.000
_cell.angle_alpha   90.00
_cell.angle_beta   90.00
_cell.angle_gamma   90.00
#
_symmetry.space_group_name_H-M   'P 1'
#
loop_
_entity.id
_entity.type
_entity.pdbx_description
1 polymer ?
#
loop_
_entity_poly.entity_id
_entity_poly.type
_entity_poly.pdbx_seq_one_letter_code
_entity_poly.pdbx_strand_id
1 'polypeptide(L)'
;MKRAKVKRFKAVHKPSGLGWGYRARFRVGLRWLIALLPLLPVLAIVMIFLLPQTPHLRISYSYTGSYEHPIYRECNYLGIQGFTEVLGPDCPLFAFIGGKS
;
A
#
# COMPACT_ATOMS: atom_id res chain seq x y z
N MET A 1 26.93 -81.00 12.86
CA MET A 1 25.87 -80.10 12.32
C MET A 1 26.30 -78.64 12.52
N LYS A 2 26.58 -77.89 11.44
CA LYS A 2 26.97 -76.47 11.50
C LYS A 2 25.74 -75.60 11.18
N ARG A 3 25.33 -74.71 12.10
CA ARG A 3 24.26 -73.72 11.85
C ARG A 3 24.87 -72.45 11.26
N ALA A 4 24.47 -72.10 10.04
CA ALA A 4 24.81 -70.83 9.42
C ALA A 4 23.99 -69.68 10.05
N LYS A 5 24.66 -68.63 10.54
CA LYS A 5 24.01 -67.40 11.00
C LYS A 5 23.77 -66.47 9.82
N VAL A 6 22.52 -66.33 9.40
CA VAL A 6 22.10 -65.34 8.41
C VAL A 6 22.01 -63.97 9.10
N LYS A 7 22.89 -63.02 8.73
CA LYS A 7 22.79 -61.62 9.16
C LYS A 7 21.68 -60.93 8.34
N ARG A 8 20.54 -60.65 8.97
CA ARG A 8 19.52 -59.74 8.41
C ARG A 8 20.09 -58.33 8.37
N PHE A 9 20.34 -57.82 7.17
CA PHE A 9 20.58 -56.39 6.94
C PHE A 9 19.27 -55.63 7.19
N LYS A 10 19.23 -54.78 8.21
CA LYS A 10 18.16 -53.79 8.37
C LYS A 10 18.41 -52.66 7.37
N ALA A 11 17.50 -52.49 6.43
CA ALA A 11 17.48 -51.32 5.56
C ALA A 11 17.26 -50.06 6.42
N VAL A 12 18.32 -49.25 6.57
CA VAL A 12 18.23 -47.93 7.19
C VAL A 12 17.60 -47.00 6.16
N HIS A 13 16.32 -46.69 6.35
CA HIS A 13 15.60 -45.73 5.54
C HIS A 13 16.14 -44.33 5.86
N LYS A 14 17.06 -43.81 5.02
CA LYS A 14 17.53 -42.42 5.09
C LYS A 14 16.37 -41.51 4.64
N PRO A 15 15.81 -40.63 5.49
CA PRO A 15 14.88 -39.63 5.00
C PRO A 15 15.66 -38.68 4.09
N SER A 16 15.20 -38.56 2.85
CA SER A 16 15.71 -37.65 1.83
C SER A 16 15.56 -36.19 2.29
N GLY A 17 16.58 -35.68 2.98
CA GLY A 17 16.66 -34.32 3.55
C GLY A 17 16.75 -33.18 2.54
N LEU A 18 16.55 -33.44 1.24
CA LEU A 18 16.52 -32.41 0.21
C LEU A 18 15.24 -31.57 0.25
N GLY A 19 14.20 -32.11 0.90
CA GLY A 19 12.85 -31.55 1.02
C GLY A 19 12.66 -30.33 1.94
N TRP A 20 13.60 -30.15 2.87
CA TRP A 20 13.37 -29.32 4.07
C TRP A 20 13.95 -27.92 3.95
N GLY A 21 15.08 -27.77 3.24
CA GLY A 21 15.78 -26.48 3.11
C GLY A 21 14.96 -25.43 2.35
N TYR A 22 14.23 -25.82 1.30
CA TYR A 22 13.40 -24.89 0.54
C TYR A 22 12.15 -24.44 1.30
N ARG A 23 11.50 -25.34 2.05
CA ARG A 23 10.34 -25.00 2.90
C ARG A 23 10.72 -24.09 4.06
N ALA A 24 11.92 -24.24 4.61
CA ALA A 24 12.43 -23.38 5.67
C ALA A 24 12.77 -21.98 5.15
N ARG A 25 13.50 -21.88 4.03
CA ARG A 25 13.82 -20.59 3.38
C ARG A 25 12.58 -19.81 2.96
N PHE A 26 11.58 -20.50 2.42
CA PHE A 26 10.31 -19.88 2.04
C PHE A 26 9.55 -19.30 3.25
N ARG A 27 9.53 -20.02 4.37
CA ARG A 27 8.91 -19.54 5.61
C ARG A 27 9.62 -18.33 6.22
N VAL A 28 10.95 -18.26 6.12
CA VAL A 28 11.70 -17.08 6.58
C VAL A 28 11.42 -15.89 5.66
N GLY A 29 11.47 -16.06 4.33
CA GLY A 29 11.15 -14.99 3.38
C GLY A 29 9.72 -14.45 3.54
N LEU A 30 8.74 -15.33 3.77
CA LEU A 30 7.35 -14.94 3.99
C LEU A 30 7.18 -14.13 5.29
N ARG A 31 7.91 -14.47 6.37
CA ARG A 31 7.88 -13.69 7.61
C ARG A 31 8.41 -12.28 7.43
N TRP A 32 9.48 -12.11 6.66
CA TRP A 32 10.01 -10.78 6.32
C TRP A 32 9.03 -9.98 5.47
N LEU A 33 8.37 -10.62 4.50
CA LEU A 33 7.36 -9.97 3.67
C LEU A 33 6.15 -9.50 4.51
N ILE A 34 5.66 -10.36 5.41
CA ILE A 34 4.56 -10.00 6.34
C ILE A 34 4.99 -8.90 7.30
N ALA A 35 6.26 -8.90 7.74
CA ALA A 35 6.81 -7.84 8.58
C ALA A 35 6.97 -6.50 7.86
N LEU A 36 7.13 -6.49 6.54
CA LEU A 36 7.18 -5.29 5.70
C LEU A 36 5.80 -4.79 5.25
N LEU A 37 4.79 -5.66 5.28
CA LEU A 37 3.41 -5.31 4.96
C LEU A 37 2.86 -4.11 5.77
N PRO A 38 3.08 -3.99 7.09
CA PRO A 38 2.66 -2.81 7.85
C PRO A 38 3.48 -1.55 7.52
N LEU A 39 4.62 -1.68 6.84
CA LEU A 39 5.42 -0.54 6.41
C LEU A 39 4.83 0.15 5.16
N LEU A 40 4.09 -0.60 4.32
CA LEU A 40 3.45 -0.08 3.11
C LEU A 40 2.53 1.14 3.34
N PRO A 41 1.58 1.13 4.31
CA PRO A 41 0.73 2.30 4.56
C PRO A 41 1.54 3.51 5.02
N VAL A 42 2.57 3.30 5.85
CA VAL A 42 3.47 4.39 6.28
C VAL A 42 4.21 4.97 5.08
N LEU A 43 4.74 4.11 4.21
CA LEU A 43 5.42 4.53 2.99
C LEU A 43 4.48 5.32 2.06
N ALA A 44 3.24 4.86 1.91
CA ALA A 44 2.22 5.53 1.10
C ALA A 44 1.91 6.93 1.64
N ILE A 45 1.76 7.08 2.96
CA ILE A 45 1.55 8.39 3.60
C ILE A 45 2.75 9.30 3.32
N VAL A 46 3.98 8.83 3.53
CA VAL A 46 5.20 9.62 3.26
C VAL A 46 5.27 10.08 1.79
N MET A 47 4.94 9.19 0.85
CA MET A 47 4.90 9.54 -0.57
C MET A 47 3.88 10.64 -0.87
N ILE A 48 2.71 10.62 -0.22
CA ILE A 48 1.69 11.68 -0.36
C ILE A 48 2.23 13.04 0.08
N PHE A 49 3.05 13.12 1.13
CA PHE A 49 3.68 14.37 1.56
C PHE A 49 4.79 14.86 0.62
N LEU A 50 5.42 13.97 -0.15
CA LEU A 50 6.48 14.31 -1.10
C LEU A 50 5.93 14.71 -2.48
N LEU A 51 4.64 14.47 -2.75
CA LEU A 51 4.03 14.83 -4.02
C LEU A 51 3.93 16.36 -4.16
N PRO A 52 4.28 16.92 -5.33
CA PRO A 52 4.18 18.36 -5.58
C PRO A 52 2.73 18.87 -5.58
N GLN A 53 1.78 17.96 -5.81
CA GLN A 53 0.34 18.24 -5.77
C GLN A 53 -0.32 17.28 -4.80
N THR A 54 -1.07 17.82 -3.85
CA THR A 54 -1.78 17.00 -2.86
C THR A 54 -3.28 17.02 -3.14
N PRO A 55 -4.00 15.92 -2.83
CA PRO A 55 -5.44 15.90 -2.97
C PRO A 55 -6.06 16.87 -1.95
N HIS A 56 -6.92 17.74 -2.43
CA HIS A 56 -7.72 18.61 -1.59
C HIS A 56 -9.22 18.32 -1.78
N LEU A 57 -9.96 18.43 -0.68
CA LEU A 57 -11.40 18.25 -0.64
C LEU A 57 -12.10 19.61 -0.58
N ARG A 58 -13.11 19.82 -1.43
CA ARG A 58 -13.91 21.05 -1.42
C ARG A 58 -14.76 21.11 -0.15
N ILE A 59 -14.60 22.19 0.62
CA ILE A 59 -15.33 22.42 1.87
C ILE A 59 -16.42 23.46 1.73
N SER A 60 -16.22 24.47 0.88
CA SER A 60 -17.21 25.50 0.61
C SER A 60 -17.02 26.06 -0.79
N TYR A 61 -18.08 26.63 -1.33
CA TYR A 61 -18.07 27.25 -2.65
C TYR A 61 -19.09 28.38 -2.71
N SER A 62 -18.79 29.42 -3.49
CA SER A 62 -19.74 30.43 -3.91
C SER A 62 -20.07 30.25 -5.38
N TYR A 63 -21.35 30.43 -5.72
CA TYR A 63 -21.82 30.39 -7.11
C TYR A 63 -22.75 31.55 -7.39
N THR A 64 -22.83 31.90 -8.67
CA THR A 64 -23.68 32.96 -9.21
C THR A 64 -24.53 32.39 -10.33
N GLY A 65 -25.69 32.99 -10.59
CA GLY A 65 -26.62 32.52 -11.65
C GLY A 65 -27.77 31.66 -11.13
N SER A 66 -28.42 30.97 -12.06
CA SER A 66 -29.54 30.07 -11.79
C SER A 66 -29.05 28.72 -11.26
N TYR A 67 -29.87 28.03 -10.47
CA TYR A 67 -29.58 26.67 -10.01
C TYR A 67 -29.37 25.68 -11.17
N GLU A 68 -30.00 25.91 -12.33
CA GLU A 68 -29.80 25.08 -13.52
C GLU A 68 -28.45 25.32 -14.20
N HIS A 69 -27.86 26.51 -14.02
CA HIS A 69 -26.60 26.92 -14.64
C HIS A 69 -25.74 27.72 -13.65
N PRO A 70 -25.24 27.07 -12.58
CA PRO A 70 -24.43 27.74 -11.58
C PRO A 70 -23.04 28.05 -12.14
N ILE A 71 -22.63 29.32 -12.05
CA ILE A 71 -21.28 29.76 -12.36
C ILE A 71 -20.54 29.88 -11.04
N TYR A 72 -19.65 28.92 -10.77
CA TYR A 72 -18.82 28.94 -9.57
C TYR A 72 -17.78 30.07 -9.65
N ARG A 73 -17.46 30.67 -8.49
CA ARG A 73 -16.54 31.81 -8.41
C ARG A 73 -15.40 31.56 -7.44
N GLU A 74 -15.73 31.21 -6.20
CA GLU A 74 -14.74 30.94 -5.15
C GLU A 74 -14.95 29.51 -4.67
N CYS A 75 -13.89 28.71 -4.74
CA CYS A 75 -13.87 27.35 -4.23
C CYS A 75 -12.85 27.28 -3.09
N ASN A 76 -13.29 26.91 -1.89
CA ASN A 76 -12.39 26.64 -0.79
C ASN A 76 -12.15 25.15 -0.65
N TYR A 77 -10.88 24.79 -0.57
CA TYR A 77 -10.41 23.43 -0.48
C TYR A 77 -9.60 23.23 0.78
N LEU A 78 -9.77 22.07 1.43
CA LEU A 78 -8.94 21.61 2.53
C LEU A 78 -8.06 20.46 2.04
N GLY A 79 -6.75 20.64 2.12
CA GLY A 79 -5.77 19.60 1.83
C GLY A 79 -4.77 19.44 2.96
N ILE A 80 -3.73 18.66 2.68
CA ILE A 80 -2.66 18.34 3.63
C ILE A 80 -1.89 19.61 4.05
N GLN A 81 -1.80 20.57 3.14
CA GLN A 81 -1.10 21.84 3.36
C GLN A 81 -2.00 22.93 3.96
N GLY A 82 -3.27 22.61 4.25
CA GLY A 82 -4.25 23.53 4.83
C GLY A 82 -5.32 23.99 3.85
N PHE A 83 -5.82 25.20 4.08
CA PHE A 83 -6.88 25.80 3.27
C PHE A 83 -6.30 26.45 2.01
N THR A 84 -6.87 26.12 0.86
CA THR A 84 -6.53 26.74 -0.42
C THR A 84 -7.79 27.27 -1.09
N GLU A 85 -7.76 28.54 -1.46
CA GLU A 85 -8.80 29.18 -2.26
C GLU A 85 -8.42 29.09 -3.74
N VAL A 86 -9.36 28.62 -4.56
CA VAL A 86 -9.21 28.53 -6.01
C VAL A 86 -10.35 29.29 -6.67
N LEU A 87 -9.99 30.20 -7.58
CA LEU A 87 -10.93 30.93 -8.41
C LEU A 87 -11.06 30.22 -9.76
N GLY A 88 -12.28 29.88 -10.15
CA GLY A 88 -12.52 29.19 -11.42
C GLY A 88 -14.00 28.90 -11.68
N PRO A 89 -14.39 28.69 -12.94
CA PRO A 89 -15.77 28.37 -13.30
C PRO A 89 -16.19 26.98 -12.82
N ASP A 90 -15.22 26.12 -12.50
CA ASP A 90 -15.44 24.74 -12.08
C ASP A 90 -14.89 24.52 -10.65
N CYS A 91 -15.77 24.13 -9.73
CA CYS A 91 -15.39 23.67 -8.39
C CYS A 91 -15.61 22.15 -8.27
N PRO A 92 -14.70 21.27 -8.72
CA PRO A 92 -14.83 19.84 -8.49
C PRO A 92 -14.82 19.49 -6.98
N LEU A 93 -15.40 18.35 -6.60
CA LEU A 93 -15.40 17.92 -5.19
C LEU A 93 -13.99 17.60 -4.68
N PHE A 94 -13.15 17.04 -5.56
CA PHE A 94 -11.74 16.73 -5.31
C PHE A 94 -10.89 17.42 -6.36
N ALA A 95 -9.83 18.10 -5.92
CA ALA A 95 -8.87 18.73 -6.80
C ALA A 95 -7.44 18.44 -6.32
N PHE A 96 -6.55 18.16 -7.26
CA PHE A 96 -5.11 18.09 -6.97
C PHE A 96 -4.54 19.49 -7.14
N ILE A 97 -4.30 20.16 -6.01
CA ILE A 97 -3.80 21.53 -5.98
C ILE A 97 -2.34 21.48 -5.52
N GLY A 98 -1.47 22.17 -6.26
CA GLY A 98 -0.07 22.36 -5.88
C GLY A 98 0.04 23.40 -4.79
N GLY A 99 0.80 23.10 -3.74
CA GLY A 99 1.15 24.09 -2.74
C GLY A 99 1.88 25.25 -3.38
N LYS A 100 1.35 26.46 -3.26
CA LYS A 100 2.13 27.66 -3.55
C LYS A 100 3.29 27.70 -2.54
N SER A 101 4.52 27.60 -3.05
CA SER A 101 5.73 28.01 -2.32
C SER A 101 5.69 29.49 -2.04
#